data_AF-A0A0K0DJI2-F1
#
_entry.id   AF-A0A0K0DJI2-F1
#
_cell.length_a   1.000
_cell.length_b   1.000
_cell.length_c   1.000
_cell.angle_alpha   90.00
_cell.angle_beta   90.00
_cell.angle_gamma   90.00
#
_symmetry.space_group_name_H-M   'P 1'
#
loop_
_entity.id
_entity.type
_entity.pdbx_description
1 polymer ?
#
loop_
_entity_poly.entity_id
_entity_poly.type
_entity_poly.pdbx_seq_one_letter_code
_entity_poly.pdbx_strand_id
1 'polypeptide(L)'
;LLSEFHFRCQTYEGGFGGEPFAEAHGGYAYCGVASLVILDRYRLADSESFLHWLVKRQMRFEGGFQGRTNKLVDGCYSFWQAANFPLVDGEMAREGRLPTDGLFDARLLEEYILTCCQDETGGMRDKPGKSRDLYHTCYVLSGLAIAQMYSASREPDGILGGSQNDGSINPVFNLTTLSEQFAVSFFGERSG
;
A
#
# COMPACT_ATOMS: atom_id res chain seq x y z
N LEU A 1 23.07 3.22 -10.73
CA LEU A 1 22.92 1.75 -10.93
C LEU A 1 21.56 1.22 -10.44
N LEU A 2 21.35 0.82 -9.17
CA LEU A 2 20.05 0.24 -8.75
C LEU A 2 18.93 1.28 -8.58
N SER A 3 19.19 2.40 -7.90
CA SER A 3 18.21 3.48 -7.76
C SER A 3 17.86 4.14 -9.10
N GLU A 4 18.83 4.20 -10.00
CA GLU A 4 18.69 4.69 -11.37
C GLU A 4 17.86 3.76 -12.25
N PHE A 5 17.96 2.44 -12.05
CA PHE A 5 17.08 1.47 -12.71
C PHE A 5 15.62 1.69 -12.29
N HIS A 6 15.36 1.81 -10.98
CA HIS A 6 14.01 2.05 -10.48
C HIS A 6 13.43 3.38 -10.95
N PHE A 7 14.25 4.44 -10.98
CA PHE A 7 13.85 5.73 -11.57
C PHE A 7 13.37 5.59 -13.02
N ARG A 8 14.09 4.81 -13.84
CA ARG A 8 13.72 4.57 -15.24
C ARG A 8 12.46 3.71 -15.42
N CYS A 9 11.98 3.07 -14.35
CA CYS A 9 10.73 2.33 -14.36
C CYS A 9 9.50 3.22 -14.10
N GLN A 10 9.68 4.47 -13.65
CA GLN A 10 8.57 5.42 -13.56
C GLN A 10 8.09 5.77 -14.98
N THR A 11 6.79 5.66 -15.18
CA THR A 11 6.16 5.73 -16.51
C THR A 11 5.55 7.10 -16.76
N TYR A 12 5.11 7.35 -18.00
CA TYR A 12 4.35 8.56 -18.35
C TYR A 12 3.02 8.68 -17.57
N GLU A 13 2.49 7.57 -17.06
CA GLU A 13 1.26 7.58 -16.27
C GLU A 13 1.49 8.14 -14.86
N GLY A 14 2.75 8.15 -14.39
CA GLY A 14 3.17 8.54 -13.04
C GLY A 14 3.52 7.35 -12.14
N GLY A 15 2.89 6.19 -12.32
CA GLY A 15 3.23 4.94 -11.62
C GLY A 15 4.48 4.26 -12.17
N PHE A 16 4.89 3.12 -11.58
CA PHE A 16 6.05 2.35 -12.02
C PHE A 16 5.67 1.05 -12.72
N GLY A 17 6.40 0.72 -13.79
CA GLY A 17 6.37 -0.58 -14.45
C GLY A 17 7.41 -1.56 -13.89
N GLY A 18 7.33 -2.83 -14.31
CA GLY A 18 8.30 -3.86 -13.90
C GLY A 18 9.69 -3.67 -14.54
N GLU A 19 9.73 -2.92 -15.64
CA GLU A 19 10.93 -2.53 -16.36
C GLU A 19 10.68 -1.18 -17.07
N PRO A 20 11.73 -0.49 -17.54
CA PRO A 20 11.55 0.75 -18.30
C PRO A 20 10.62 0.55 -19.50
N PHE A 21 9.73 1.53 -19.73
CA PHE A 21 8.71 1.53 -20.79
C PHE A 21 7.54 0.56 -20.62
N ALA A 22 7.51 -0.26 -19.56
CA ALA A 22 6.33 -1.06 -19.23
C ALA A 22 5.18 -0.19 -18.68
N GLU A 23 3.96 -0.73 -18.70
CA GLU A 23 2.77 -0.09 -18.12
C GLU A 23 2.89 0.05 -16.60
N ALA A 24 2.36 1.15 -16.03
CA ALA A 24 2.36 1.34 -14.59
C ALA A 24 1.47 0.31 -13.89
N HIS A 25 1.97 -0.31 -12.82
CA HIS A 25 1.28 -1.39 -12.12
C HIS A 25 1.48 -1.33 -10.60
N GLY A 26 0.41 -1.50 -9.82
CA GLY A 26 0.44 -1.37 -8.35
C GLY A 26 1.54 -2.18 -7.67
N GLY A 27 1.65 -3.47 -7.99
CA GLY A 27 2.74 -4.31 -7.47
C GLY A 27 4.15 -3.78 -7.77
N TYR A 28 4.42 -3.33 -9.00
CA TYR A 28 5.73 -2.78 -9.36
C TYR A 28 5.96 -1.37 -8.80
N ALA A 29 4.90 -0.56 -8.69
CA ALA A 29 4.90 0.71 -7.98
C ALA A 29 5.35 0.55 -6.54
N TYR A 30 4.72 -0.36 -5.78
CA TYR A 30 5.14 -0.68 -4.43
C TYR A 30 6.61 -1.11 -4.37
N CYS A 31 7.02 -2.07 -5.20
CA CYS A 31 8.41 -2.54 -5.21
C CYS A 31 9.39 -1.40 -5.50
N GLY A 32 9.08 -0.53 -6.47
CA GLY A 32 9.92 0.61 -6.82
C GLY A 32 10.01 1.64 -5.69
N VAL A 33 8.87 2.05 -5.12
CA VAL A 33 8.80 3.05 -4.06
C VAL A 33 9.45 2.53 -2.79
N ALA A 34 9.08 1.34 -2.32
CA ALA A 34 9.67 0.74 -1.12
C ALA A 34 11.18 0.55 -1.26
N SER A 35 11.66 0.12 -2.44
CA SER A 35 13.11 0.03 -2.70
C SER A 35 13.81 1.38 -2.62
N LEU A 36 13.22 2.42 -3.21
CA LEU A 36 13.78 3.78 -3.15
C LEU A 36 13.79 4.35 -1.73
N VAL A 37 12.76 4.06 -0.93
CA VAL A 37 12.70 4.42 0.50
C VAL A 37 13.80 3.70 1.29
N ILE A 38 13.94 2.38 1.13
CA ILE A 38 15.01 1.60 1.79
C ILE A 38 16.41 2.14 1.43
N LEU A 39 16.59 2.57 0.18
CA LEU A 39 17.86 3.14 -0.30
C LEU A 39 18.09 4.60 0.10
N ASP A 40 17.14 5.27 0.76
CA ASP A 40 17.15 6.71 1.05
C ASP A 40 17.35 7.54 -0.24
N ARG A 41 16.61 7.16 -1.30
CA ARG A 41 16.69 7.76 -2.64
C ARG A 41 15.32 8.05 -3.25
N TYR A 42 14.25 8.12 -2.44
CA TYR A 42 12.90 8.42 -2.94
C TYR A 42 12.80 9.74 -3.71
N ARG A 43 13.62 10.75 -3.35
CA ARG A 43 13.76 12.02 -4.08
C ARG A 43 14.06 11.91 -5.58
N LEU A 44 14.45 10.73 -6.07
CA LEU A 44 14.63 10.49 -7.51
C LEU A 44 13.30 10.30 -8.23
N ALA A 45 12.25 9.86 -7.54
CA ALA A 45 10.91 9.69 -8.09
C ALA A 45 10.19 11.03 -8.21
N ASP A 46 9.44 11.21 -9.30
CA ASP A 46 8.47 12.28 -9.39
C ASP A 46 7.25 11.93 -8.52
N SER A 47 7.24 12.47 -7.30
CA SER A 47 6.19 12.21 -6.32
C SER A 47 4.82 12.74 -6.74
N GLU A 48 4.78 13.86 -7.47
CA GLU A 48 3.52 14.50 -7.83
C GLU A 48 2.77 13.66 -8.87
N SER A 49 3.46 13.26 -9.94
CA SER A 49 2.86 12.37 -10.94
C SER A 49 2.53 11.00 -10.35
N PHE A 50 3.38 10.48 -9.45
CA PHE A 50 3.12 9.22 -8.76
C PHE A 50 1.85 9.27 -7.92
N LEU A 51 1.68 10.28 -7.07
CA LEU A 51 0.47 10.43 -6.26
C LEU A 51 -0.77 10.61 -7.14
N HIS A 52 -0.69 11.42 -8.18
CA HIS A 52 -1.79 11.62 -9.11
C HIS A 52 -2.22 10.33 -9.84
N TRP A 53 -1.26 9.44 -10.15
CA TRP A 53 -1.55 8.10 -10.67
C TRP A 53 -2.20 7.22 -9.60
N LEU A 54 -1.60 7.18 -8.41
CA LEU A 54 -1.94 6.28 -7.32
C LEU A 54 -3.37 6.50 -6.83
N VAL A 55 -3.80 7.75 -6.63
CA VAL A 55 -5.18 8.06 -6.19
C VAL A 55 -6.23 7.60 -7.19
N LYS A 56 -5.91 7.61 -8.49
CA LYS A 56 -6.80 7.12 -9.56
C LYS A 56 -6.83 5.59 -9.67
N ARG A 57 -6.20 4.88 -8.74
CA ARG A 57 -6.29 3.43 -8.62
C ARG A 57 -7.39 3.00 -7.66
N GLN A 58 -7.86 3.88 -6.78
CA GLN A 58 -9.03 3.56 -5.97
C GLN A 58 -10.30 3.65 -6.81
N MET A 59 -11.14 2.63 -6.70
CA MET A 59 -12.35 2.49 -7.46
C MET A 59 -13.48 3.23 -6.75
N ARG A 60 -14.03 4.27 -7.39
CA ARG A 60 -15.04 5.17 -6.79
C ARG A 60 -16.33 4.49 -6.32
N PHE A 61 -16.66 3.32 -6.87
CA PHE A 61 -17.89 2.60 -6.56
C PHE A 61 -17.60 1.42 -5.64
N GLU A 62 -16.62 0.60 -6.00
CA GLU A 62 -16.27 -0.59 -5.24
C GLU A 62 -15.49 -0.29 -3.96
N GLY A 63 -14.73 0.80 -3.91
CA GLY A 63 -13.90 1.18 -2.75
C GLY A 63 -12.50 0.57 -2.73
N GLY A 64 -12.37 -0.64 -3.27
CA GLY A 64 -11.10 -1.31 -3.47
C GLY A 64 -10.23 -0.65 -4.55
N PHE A 65 -9.06 -1.23 -4.78
CA PHE A 65 -8.11 -0.72 -5.78
C PHE A 65 -8.04 -1.61 -7.03
N GLN A 66 -7.82 -0.99 -8.18
CA GLN A 66 -7.35 -1.68 -9.39
C GLN A 66 -5.82 -1.61 -9.48
N GLY A 67 -5.20 -2.64 -10.05
CA GLY A 67 -3.76 -2.67 -10.24
C GLY A 67 -3.22 -1.70 -11.28
N ARG A 68 -4.04 -1.39 -12.30
CA ARG A 68 -3.66 -0.63 -13.51
C ARG A 68 -4.86 0.08 -14.08
N THR A 69 -4.62 1.01 -15.01
CA THR A 69 -5.67 1.80 -15.66
C THR A 69 -6.64 0.88 -16.42
N ASN A 70 -7.95 1.12 -16.26
CA ASN A 70 -9.01 0.37 -16.94
C ASN A 70 -9.00 -1.15 -16.68
N LYS A 71 -8.62 -1.56 -15.46
CA LYS A 71 -8.73 -2.95 -15.01
C LYS A 71 -9.76 -3.06 -13.90
N LEU A 72 -10.09 -4.30 -13.52
CA LEU A 72 -11.04 -4.53 -12.45
C LEU A 72 -10.39 -4.27 -11.10
N VAL A 73 -11.24 -3.98 -10.12
CA VAL A 73 -10.88 -4.02 -8.70
C VAL A 73 -10.35 -5.40 -8.33
N ASP A 74 -9.40 -5.46 -7.38
CA ASP A 74 -8.91 -6.70 -6.80
C ASP A 74 -8.38 -6.46 -5.38
N GLY A 75 -8.80 -7.34 -4.46
CA GLY A 75 -8.49 -7.28 -3.04
C GLY A 75 -7.00 -7.22 -2.72
N CYS A 76 -6.12 -7.86 -3.50
CA CYS A 76 -4.68 -7.81 -3.20
C CYS A 76 -4.08 -6.40 -3.38
N TYR A 77 -4.67 -5.57 -4.25
CA TYR A 77 -4.23 -4.19 -4.41
C TYR A 77 -4.58 -3.29 -3.22
N SER A 78 -5.39 -3.78 -2.28
CA SER A 78 -5.57 -3.12 -0.98
C SER A 78 -4.22 -2.91 -0.29
N PHE A 79 -3.26 -3.82 -0.43
CA PHE A 79 -1.89 -3.59 0.03
C PHE A 79 -1.05 -2.92 -1.06
N TRP A 80 -0.94 -3.52 -2.25
CA TRP A 80 0.02 -3.07 -3.27
C TRP A 80 -0.17 -1.62 -3.74
N GLN A 81 -1.39 -1.06 -3.63
CA GLN A 81 -1.61 0.36 -3.86
C GLN A 81 -1.54 1.13 -2.54
N ALA A 82 -2.36 0.77 -1.55
CA ALA A 82 -2.51 1.61 -0.36
C ALA A 82 -1.23 1.75 0.47
N ALA A 83 -0.36 0.73 0.49
CA ALA A 83 0.91 0.79 1.22
C ALA A 83 1.87 1.86 0.68
N ASN A 84 1.67 2.37 -0.54
CA ASN A 84 2.48 3.48 -1.06
C ASN A 84 2.18 4.81 -0.35
N PHE A 85 0.94 5.06 0.08
CA PHE A 85 0.60 6.33 0.75
C PHE A 85 1.45 6.60 2.00
N PRO A 86 1.60 5.67 2.96
CA PRO A 86 2.41 5.93 4.14
C PRO A 86 3.91 6.00 3.84
N LEU A 87 4.38 5.33 2.78
CA LEU A 87 5.76 5.47 2.31
C LEU A 87 6.02 6.88 1.81
N VAL A 88 5.14 7.41 0.96
CA VAL A 88 5.26 8.77 0.43
C VAL A 88 5.06 9.81 1.54
N ASP A 89 4.10 9.61 2.46
CA ASP A 89 3.89 10.48 3.62
C ASP A 89 5.15 10.60 4.48
N GLY A 90 5.83 9.48 4.76
CA GLY A 90 7.08 9.46 5.52
C GLY A 90 8.19 10.26 4.85
N GLU A 91 8.35 10.12 3.53
CA GLU A 91 9.35 10.86 2.76
C GLU A 91 9.02 12.35 2.65
N MET A 92 7.74 12.70 2.43
CA MET A 92 7.29 14.09 2.44
C MET A 92 7.54 14.75 3.80
N ALA A 93 7.26 14.04 4.90
CA ALA A 93 7.54 14.52 6.24
C ALA A 93 9.05 14.74 6.49
N ARG A 94 9.92 13.83 6.00
CA ARG A 94 11.40 14.00 6.05
C ARG A 94 11.86 15.25 5.29
N GLU A 95 11.18 15.61 4.22
CA GLU A 95 11.42 16.84 3.44
C GLU A 95 10.78 18.10 4.05
N GLY A 96 10.07 17.99 5.19
CA GLY A 96 9.35 19.11 5.81
C GLY A 96 8.10 19.54 5.03
N ARG A 97 7.59 18.68 4.15
CA ARG A 97 6.36 18.89 3.39
C ARG A 97 5.17 18.30 4.16
N LEU A 98 3.99 18.85 3.92
CA LEU A 98 2.77 18.28 4.49
C LEU A 98 2.53 16.88 3.91
N PRO A 99 2.08 15.91 4.74
CA PRO A 99 1.70 14.59 4.26
C PRO A 99 0.52 14.69 3.28
N THR A 100 0.27 13.61 2.56
CA THR A 100 -0.79 13.54 1.54
C THR A 100 -2.21 13.66 2.10
N ASP A 101 -2.36 13.49 3.42
CA ASP A 101 -3.56 13.77 4.21
C ASP A 101 -4.90 13.44 3.50
N GLY A 102 -5.15 12.14 3.28
CA GLY A 102 -6.46 11.68 2.80
C GLY A 102 -6.56 11.50 1.29
N LEU A 103 -5.44 11.40 0.57
CA LEU A 103 -5.45 11.17 -0.87
C LEU A 103 -6.15 9.87 -1.31
N PHE A 104 -6.42 8.93 -0.40
CA PHE A 104 -7.36 7.84 -0.64
C PHE A 104 -8.39 7.73 0.49
N ASP A 105 -9.55 7.20 0.15
CA ASP A 105 -10.66 6.98 1.07
C ASP A 105 -10.41 5.68 1.85
N ALA A 106 -9.82 5.81 3.04
CA ALA A 106 -9.49 4.69 3.89
C ALA A 106 -10.75 3.94 4.37
N ARG A 107 -11.81 4.68 4.71
CA ARG A 107 -13.07 4.11 5.16
C ARG A 107 -13.71 3.25 4.08
N LEU A 108 -13.76 3.75 2.86
CA LEU A 108 -14.34 3.00 1.73
C LEU A 108 -13.50 1.76 1.39
N LEU A 109 -12.17 1.79 1.60
CA LEU A 109 -11.34 0.59 1.45
C LEU A 109 -11.64 -0.44 2.54
N GLU A 110 -11.82 -0.03 3.80
CA GLU A 110 -12.25 -0.94 4.88
C GLU A 110 -13.60 -1.58 4.54
N GLU A 111 -14.57 -0.79 4.08
CA GLU A 111 -15.89 -1.28 3.66
C GLU A 111 -15.78 -2.32 2.54
N TYR A 112 -14.99 -2.05 1.49
CA TYR A 112 -14.74 -3.01 0.42
C TYR A 112 -14.16 -4.33 0.96
N ILE A 113 -13.14 -4.26 1.80
CA ILE A 113 -12.47 -5.45 2.33
C ILE A 113 -13.42 -6.28 3.18
N LEU A 114 -14.08 -5.66 4.15
CA LEU A 114 -14.93 -6.35 5.13
C LEU A 114 -16.23 -6.88 4.50
N THR A 115 -16.72 -6.28 3.43
CA THR A 115 -17.97 -6.72 2.78
C THR A 115 -17.75 -7.63 1.57
N CYS A 116 -16.70 -7.40 0.77
CA CYS A 116 -16.54 -8.05 -0.52
C CYS A 116 -15.44 -9.12 -0.54
N CYS A 117 -14.39 -8.94 0.26
CA CYS A 117 -13.17 -9.75 0.18
C CYS A 117 -13.11 -10.90 1.20
N GLN A 118 -14.07 -11.02 2.12
CA GLN A 118 -14.13 -12.13 3.07
C GLN A 118 -14.84 -13.35 2.47
N ASP A 119 -14.36 -14.54 2.82
CA ASP A 119 -15.06 -15.81 2.59
C ASP A 119 -15.71 -16.30 3.89
N GLU A 120 -16.97 -16.74 3.82
CA GLU A 120 -17.75 -17.18 4.99
C GLU A 120 -17.13 -18.37 5.72
N THR A 121 -16.30 -19.16 5.04
CA THR A 121 -15.60 -20.30 5.63
C THR A 121 -14.20 -19.96 6.11
N GLY A 122 -13.83 -18.67 6.10
CA GLY A 122 -12.52 -18.13 6.53
C GLY A 122 -11.58 -17.79 5.37
N GLY A 123 -10.62 -16.90 5.60
CA GLY A 123 -9.69 -16.41 4.58
C GLY A 123 -10.27 -15.28 3.72
N MET A 124 -9.41 -14.68 2.89
CA MET A 124 -9.77 -13.58 1.99
C MET A 124 -9.59 -13.96 0.51
N ARG A 125 -10.20 -13.19 -0.38
CA ARG A 125 -10.23 -13.40 -1.83
C ARG A 125 -10.00 -12.09 -2.61
N ASP A 126 -9.85 -12.23 -3.92
CA ASP A 126 -9.78 -11.13 -4.89
C ASP A 126 -11.05 -10.25 -4.84
N LYS A 127 -12.21 -10.82 -5.17
CA LYS A 127 -13.51 -10.14 -5.27
C LYS A 127 -14.65 -11.16 -5.12
N PRO A 128 -15.93 -10.74 -4.96
CA PRO A 128 -17.06 -11.65 -4.94
C PRO A 128 -17.09 -12.58 -6.15
N GLY A 129 -17.37 -13.86 -5.91
CA GLY A 129 -17.36 -14.91 -6.94
C GLY A 129 -15.98 -15.51 -7.25
N LYS A 130 -14.91 -15.05 -6.61
CA LYS A 130 -13.58 -15.69 -6.67
C LYS A 130 -13.34 -16.57 -5.44
N SER A 131 -12.55 -17.62 -5.61
CA SER A 131 -12.11 -18.48 -4.52
C SER A 131 -11.15 -17.74 -3.59
N ARG A 132 -11.18 -18.08 -2.31
CA ARG A 132 -10.14 -17.69 -1.34
C ARG A 132 -8.81 -18.35 -1.65
N ASP A 133 -7.72 -17.69 -1.28
CA ASP A 133 -6.38 -18.25 -1.26
C ASP A 133 -5.49 -17.55 -0.22
N LEU A 134 -4.31 -18.11 0.04
CA LEU A 134 -3.38 -17.56 1.03
C LEU A 134 -2.75 -16.22 0.59
N TYR A 135 -2.62 -16.01 -0.71
CA TYR A 135 -2.06 -14.77 -1.25
C TYR A 135 -2.99 -13.59 -0.97
N HIS A 136 -4.26 -13.69 -1.34
CA HIS A 136 -5.27 -12.68 -1.04
C HIS A 136 -5.51 -12.57 0.46
N THR A 137 -5.52 -13.69 1.20
CA THR A 137 -5.61 -13.62 2.67
C THR A 137 -4.53 -12.73 3.27
N CYS A 138 -3.28 -12.88 2.83
CA CYS A 138 -2.19 -12.04 3.28
C CYS A 138 -2.40 -10.57 2.87
N TYR A 139 -2.47 -10.28 1.56
CA TYR A 139 -2.44 -8.90 1.08
C TYR A 139 -3.71 -8.10 1.34
N VAL A 140 -4.87 -8.76 1.45
CA VAL A 140 -6.11 -8.08 1.85
C VAL A 140 -6.04 -7.67 3.32
N LEU A 141 -5.56 -8.54 4.22
CA LEU A 141 -5.39 -8.19 5.64
C LEU A 141 -4.30 -7.14 5.85
N SER A 142 -3.19 -7.23 5.12
CA SER A 142 -2.17 -6.18 5.12
C SER A 142 -2.74 -4.84 4.66
N GLY A 143 -3.54 -4.82 3.59
CA GLY A 143 -4.22 -3.61 3.13
C GLY A 143 -5.23 -3.06 4.13
N LEU A 144 -5.95 -3.94 4.84
CA LEU A 144 -6.88 -3.55 5.90
C LEU A 144 -6.14 -2.82 7.03
N ALA A 145 -5.01 -3.35 7.50
CA ALA A 145 -4.20 -2.71 8.53
C ALA A 145 -3.72 -1.30 8.10
N ILE A 146 -3.33 -1.13 6.83
CA ILE A 146 -2.99 0.20 6.30
C ILE A 146 -4.19 1.14 6.30
N ALA A 147 -5.37 0.68 5.85
CA ALA A 147 -6.57 1.51 5.86
C ALA A 147 -6.95 1.94 7.28
N GLN A 148 -6.91 1.01 8.23
CA GLN A 148 -7.25 1.24 9.64
C GLN A 148 -6.32 2.23 10.32
N MET A 149 -5.03 2.20 10.01
CA MET A 149 -4.08 3.22 10.50
C MET A 149 -4.52 4.64 10.11
N TYR A 150 -5.04 4.81 8.88
CA TYR A 150 -5.57 6.10 8.45
C TYR A 150 -6.93 6.41 9.07
N SER A 151 -7.85 5.45 9.11
CA SER A 151 -9.16 5.67 9.73
C SER A 151 -9.08 5.99 11.22
N ALA A 152 -8.18 5.34 11.96
CA ALA A 152 -7.93 5.64 13.37
C ALA A 152 -7.49 7.08 13.63
N SER A 153 -6.84 7.73 12.65
CA SER A 153 -6.39 9.12 12.77
C SER A 153 -7.35 10.14 12.15
N ARG A 154 -8.24 9.72 11.24
CA ARG A 154 -9.06 10.63 10.41
C ARG A 154 -10.55 10.53 10.68
N GLU A 155 -11.06 9.34 11.01
CA GLU A 155 -12.48 9.10 11.19
C GLU A 155 -12.91 9.42 12.63
N PRO A 156 -14.03 10.14 12.85
CA PRO A 156 -14.53 10.44 14.19
C PRO A 156 -14.80 9.20 15.05
N ASP A 157 -15.26 8.13 14.41
CA ASP A 157 -15.58 6.84 15.06
C ASP A 157 -14.38 5.85 15.01
N GLY A 158 -13.25 6.29 14.46
CA GLY A 158 -12.05 5.47 14.28
C GLY A 158 -12.24 4.29 13.30
N ILE A 159 -11.61 3.16 13.64
CA ILE A 159 -11.57 1.94 12.83
C ILE A 159 -12.98 1.38 12.59
N LEU A 160 -13.28 1.00 11.34
CA LEU A 160 -14.57 0.40 10.99
C LEU A 160 -14.77 -0.92 11.74
N GLY A 161 -15.89 -1.00 12.46
CA GLY A 161 -16.24 -2.15 13.30
C GLY A 161 -15.64 -2.10 14.70
N GLY A 162 -14.69 -1.22 15.00
CA GLY A 162 -14.09 -1.06 16.33
C GLY A 162 -12.71 -1.73 16.49
N SER A 163 -12.13 -1.61 17.70
CA SER A 163 -10.73 -1.97 17.98
C SER A 163 -10.42 -3.46 17.86
N GLN A 164 -11.42 -4.35 17.82
CA GLN A 164 -11.20 -5.77 17.56
C GLN A 164 -10.73 -6.06 16.13
N ASN A 165 -10.93 -5.11 15.22
CA ASN A 165 -10.43 -5.20 13.86
C ASN A 165 -9.02 -4.63 13.72
N ASP A 166 -8.46 -4.00 14.76
CA ASP A 166 -7.19 -3.28 14.71
C ASP A 166 -6.00 -4.20 14.36
N GLY A 167 -5.13 -3.69 13.49
CA GLY A 167 -3.92 -4.35 13.04
C GLY A 167 -2.87 -3.32 12.64
N SER A 168 -1.59 -3.60 12.93
CA SER A 168 -0.48 -2.72 12.59
C SER A 168 0.63 -3.48 11.89
N ILE A 169 1.08 -2.92 10.76
CA ILE A 169 2.21 -3.43 9.98
C ILE A 169 3.16 -2.29 9.62
N ASN A 170 4.41 -2.63 9.40
CA ASN A 170 5.35 -1.77 8.69
C ASN A 170 5.02 -1.78 7.19
N PRO A 171 4.73 -0.63 6.56
CA PRO A 171 4.34 -0.56 5.16
C PRO A 171 5.49 -0.80 4.17
N VAL A 172 6.76 -0.69 4.59
CA VAL A 172 7.94 -0.98 3.76
C VAL A 172 8.16 -2.48 3.62
N PHE A 173 8.00 -3.21 4.73
CA PHE A 173 8.36 -4.64 4.82
C PHE A 173 7.16 -5.58 4.80
N ASN A 174 5.95 -5.06 5.00
CA ASN A 174 4.73 -5.85 5.22
C ASN A 174 4.86 -6.87 6.36
N LEU A 175 5.45 -6.43 7.48
CA LEU A 175 5.63 -7.24 8.68
C LEU A 175 4.99 -6.54 9.87
N THR A 176 4.68 -7.30 10.93
CA THR A 176 4.28 -6.67 12.18
C THR A 176 5.42 -5.82 12.73
N THR A 177 5.09 -4.69 13.37
CA THR A 177 6.06 -3.78 13.98
C THR A 177 6.94 -4.50 15.02
N LEU A 178 6.39 -5.49 15.73
CA LEU A 178 7.15 -6.31 16.67
C LEU A 178 8.21 -7.18 15.97
N SER A 179 7.86 -7.80 14.85
CA SER A 179 8.80 -8.61 14.07
C SER A 179 9.94 -7.77 13.50
N GLU A 180 9.63 -6.57 13.03
CA GLU A 180 10.63 -5.62 12.55
C GLU A 180 11.58 -5.20 13.68
N GLN A 181 11.04 -4.72 14.81
CA GLN A 181 11.84 -4.29 15.96
C GLN A 181 12.78 -5.38 16.45
N PHE A 182 12.28 -6.62 16.51
CA PHE A 182 13.09 -7.79 16.85
C PHE A 182 14.26 -7.96 15.86
N ALA A 183 13.99 -7.95 14.55
CA ALA A 183 15.01 -8.13 13.53
C ALA A 183 16.08 -7.01 13.57
N VAL A 184 15.64 -5.75 13.70
CA VAL A 184 16.54 -4.59 13.79
C VAL A 184 17.45 -4.69 15.02
N SER A 185 16.90 -5.06 16.19
CA SER A 185 17.71 -5.27 17.40
C SER A 185 18.73 -6.39 17.21
N PHE A 186 18.30 -7.55 16.72
CA PHE A 186 19.14 -8.74 16.61
C PHE A 186 20.31 -8.57 15.64
N PHE A 187 20.08 -7.95 14.48
CA PHE A 187 21.12 -7.73 13.48
C PHE A 187 21.91 -6.43 13.71
N GLY A 188 21.31 -5.42 14.34
CA GLY A 188 21.98 -4.16 14.68
C GLY A 188 23.12 -4.35 15.68
N GLU A 189 22.93 -5.21 16.68
CA GLU A 189 23.97 -5.53 17.69
C GLU A 189 25.21 -6.23 17.10
N ARG A 190 25.10 -6.85 15.91
CA ARG A 190 26.21 -7.55 15.24
C ARG A 190 27.03 -6.64 14.32
N SER A 191 26.70 -5.35 14.26
CA SER A 191 27.32 -4.37 13.36
C SER A 191 28.42 -3.53 14.05
N GLY A 192 28.79 -3.88 15.29
CA GLY A 192 29.84 -3.24 16.10
C GLY A 192 31.13 -4.05 16.15
#